data_AF-A0A3C2BTV8-F1
#
_entry.id   AF-A0A3C2BTV8-F1
#
_cell.length_a   1.000
_cell.length_b   1.000
_cell.length_c   1.000
_cell.angle_alpha   90.00
_cell.angle_beta   90.00
_cell.angle_gamma   90.00
#
_symmetry.space_group_name_H-M   'P 1'
#
loop_
_entity.id
_entity.type
_entity.pdbx_description
1 polymer ?
#
loop_
_entity_poly.entity_id
_entity_poly.type
_entity_poly.pdbx_seq_one_letter_code
_entity_poly.pdbx_strand_id
1 'polypeptide(L)'
;LEERQTAADEEALEDAPDFEVIIRELCDIAGYTLQKITMGDPNYVHDGEKTLAWHFTTDHGDFLMVEEDEEAFMINPETQEIVAAVEFEEADDDEMIDA
;
A
#
# COMPACT_ATOMS: atom_id res chain seq x y z
N LEU A 1 -7.17 -3.56 29.35
CA LEU A 1 -7.45 -3.82 27.91
C LEU A 1 -7.07 -2.52 27.21
N GLU A 2 -6.34 -2.59 26.09
CA GLU A 2 -5.84 -1.44 25.29
C GLU A 2 -4.43 -0.90 25.64
N GLU A 3 -3.43 -1.77 25.82
CA GLU A 3 -2.04 -1.31 26.03
C GLU A 3 -1.01 -2.12 25.23
N ARG A 4 -1.21 -2.39 23.93
CA ARG A 4 -0.23 -3.17 23.12
C ARG A 4 -0.20 -2.89 21.60
N GLN A 5 -0.22 -1.66 21.09
CA GLN A 5 -0.03 -1.46 19.64
C GLN A 5 0.93 -0.33 19.23
N THR A 6 1.81 0.16 20.11
CA THR A 6 2.64 1.33 19.77
C THR A 6 4.10 1.13 20.18
N ALA A 7 4.80 0.22 19.51
CA ALA A 7 6.26 0.04 19.63
C ALA A 7 6.86 -0.80 18.48
N ALA A 8 6.45 -0.56 17.23
CA ALA A 8 6.92 -1.30 16.05
C ALA A 8 7.33 -0.35 14.91
N ASP A 9 7.77 0.85 15.27
CA ASP A 9 8.34 1.80 14.31
C ASP A 9 9.86 1.61 14.30
N GLU A 10 10.51 1.76 13.16
CA GLU A 10 11.97 1.71 12.94
C GLU A 10 12.64 0.32 12.76
N GLU A 11 12.50 -0.69 13.64
CA GLU A 11 13.14 -2.02 13.43
C GLU A 11 12.27 -3.01 12.61
N ALA A 12 10.97 -2.72 12.47
CA ALA A 12 10.02 -3.60 11.79
C ALA A 12 10.03 -3.48 10.25
N LEU A 13 10.67 -2.47 9.67
CA LEU A 13 10.68 -2.25 8.22
C LEU A 13 11.36 -3.39 7.44
N GLU A 14 12.32 -4.09 8.05
CA GLU A 14 13.03 -5.21 7.42
C GLU A 14 12.24 -6.53 7.44
N ASP A 15 11.20 -6.63 8.30
CA ASP A 15 10.31 -7.80 8.43
C ASP A 15 8.84 -7.40 8.10
N ALA A 16 8.64 -6.18 7.62
CA ALA A 16 7.32 -5.64 7.31
C ALA A 16 6.74 -6.40 6.11
N PRO A 17 5.46 -6.76 6.14
CA PRO A 17 4.82 -7.38 4.99
C PRO A 17 4.82 -6.41 3.80
N ASP A 18 4.93 -6.95 2.57
CA ASP A 18 5.05 -6.16 1.33
C ASP A 18 4.01 -5.03 1.23
N PHE A 19 2.75 -5.31 1.59
CA PHE A 19 1.68 -4.31 1.56
C PHE A 19 1.96 -3.08 2.43
N GLU A 20 2.68 -3.22 3.55
CA GLU A 20 2.98 -2.10 4.44
C GLU A 20 4.07 -1.21 3.84
N VAL A 21 5.06 -1.80 3.18
CA VAL A 21 6.10 -1.05 2.46
C VAL A 21 5.45 -0.22 1.35
N ILE A 22 4.60 -0.85 0.55
CA ILE A 22 3.84 -0.22 -0.53
C ILE A 22 2.99 0.95 -0.01
N ILE A 23 2.23 0.75 1.07
CA ILE A 23 1.40 1.80 1.67
C ILE A 23 2.25 2.99 2.15
N ARG A 24 3.43 2.73 2.72
CA ARG A 24 4.34 3.79 3.16
C ARG A 24 4.88 4.58 1.96
N GLU A 25 5.25 3.92 0.87
CA GLU A 25 5.69 4.60 -0.36
C GLU A 25 4.56 5.44 -0.98
N LEU A 26 3.35 4.90 -1.06
CA LEU A 26 2.18 5.65 -1.52
C LEU A 26 1.92 6.89 -0.65
N CYS A 27 2.06 6.77 0.67
CA CYS A 27 1.94 7.90 1.57
C CYS A 27 3.05 8.94 1.34
N ASP A 28 4.31 8.53 1.13
CA ASP A 28 5.42 9.44 0.84
C ASP A 28 5.21 10.21 -0.47
N ILE A 29 4.77 9.53 -1.53
CA ILE A 29 4.42 10.13 -2.83
C ILE A 29 3.29 11.16 -2.68
N ALA A 30 2.26 10.83 -1.89
CA ALA A 30 1.15 11.74 -1.60
C ALA A 30 1.53 12.88 -0.63
N GLY A 31 2.67 12.78 0.07
CA GLY A 31 3.07 13.68 1.15
C GLY A 31 2.25 13.50 2.43
N TYR A 32 1.67 12.33 2.66
CA TYR A 32 0.85 11.99 3.82
C TYR A 32 1.62 11.15 4.82
N THR A 33 1.20 11.20 6.09
CA THR A 33 1.80 10.36 7.14
C THR A 33 0.91 9.17 7.45
N LEU A 34 1.40 7.95 7.23
CA LEU A 34 0.72 6.72 7.64
C LEU A 34 0.59 6.68 9.17
N GLN A 35 -0.63 6.52 9.67
CA GLN A 35 -0.88 6.37 11.12
C GLN A 35 -1.09 4.92 11.53
N LYS A 36 -1.90 4.17 10.76
CA LYS A 36 -2.18 2.75 11.03
C LYS A 36 -2.75 2.06 9.80
N ILE A 37 -2.55 0.75 9.71
CA ILE A 37 -3.24 -0.12 8.75
C ILE A 37 -4.33 -0.87 9.52
N THR A 38 -5.55 -0.87 8.99
CA THR A 38 -6.73 -1.38 9.71
C THR A 38 -7.06 -2.81 9.32
N MET A 39 -7.25 -3.09 8.02
CA MET A 39 -7.67 -4.42 7.54
C MET A 39 -7.58 -4.52 6.01
N GLY A 40 -7.27 -5.72 5.49
CA GLY A 40 -7.44 -6.04 4.07
C GLY A 40 -8.85 -6.58 3.76
N ASP A 41 -9.50 -6.03 2.73
CA ASP A 41 -10.74 -6.52 2.15
C ASP A 41 -10.46 -7.24 0.81
N PRO A 42 -10.50 -8.59 0.79
CA PRO A 42 -10.22 -9.38 -0.42
C PRO A 42 -11.41 -9.45 -1.38
N ASN A 43 -12.51 -8.74 -1.11
CA ASN A 43 -13.70 -8.73 -1.97
C ASN A 43 -14.01 -7.34 -2.52
N TYR A 44 -13.05 -6.41 -2.42
CA TYR A 44 -13.21 -5.07 -2.96
C TYR A 44 -13.37 -5.14 -4.46
N VAL A 45 -14.29 -4.35 -5.00
CA VAL A 45 -14.55 -4.31 -6.45
C VAL A 45 -14.02 -3.00 -7.00
N HIS A 46 -12.90 -3.09 -7.72
CA HIS A 46 -12.31 -1.98 -8.48
C HIS A 46 -12.55 -2.22 -9.97
N ASP A 47 -13.08 -1.23 -10.69
CA ASP A 47 -13.45 -1.32 -12.12
C ASP A 47 -14.33 -2.53 -12.54
N GLY A 48 -15.04 -3.14 -11.57
CA GLY A 48 -15.87 -4.33 -11.82
C GLY A 48 -15.15 -5.66 -11.62
N GLU A 49 -13.85 -5.64 -11.32
CA GLU A 49 -13.07 -6.80 -10.94
C GLU A 49 -12.85 -6.88 -9.42
N LYS A 50 -12.79 -8.11 -8.89
CA LYS A 50 -12.51 -8.31 -7.47
C LYS A 50 -11.01 -8.24 -7.24
N THR A 51 -10.59 -7.25 -6.45
CA THR A 51 -9.20 -7.06 -6.07
C THR A 51 -9.05 -6.98 -4.55
N LEU A 52 -7.82 -7.12 -4.07
CA LEU A 52 -7.48 -6.98 -2.66
C LEU A 52 -7.28 -5.50 -2.34
N ALA A 53 -8.04 -4.96 -1.39
CA ALA A 53 -7.89 -3.59 -0.92
C ALA A 53 -7.48 -3.52 0.56
N TRP A 54 -6.40 -2.81 0.87
CA TRP A 54 -5.95 -2.55 2.24
C TRP A 54 -6.47 -1.21 2.74
N HIS A 55 -7.24 -1.22 3.82
CA HIS A 55 -7.65 -0.01 4.50
C HIS A 55 -6.56 0.51 5.42
N PHE A 56 -6.20 1.78 5.29
CA PHE A 56 -5.25 2.45 6.17
C PHE A 56 -5.70 3.88 6.49
N THR A 57 -5.24 4.39 7.62
CA THR A 57 -5.53 5.75 8.09
C THR A 57 -4.24 6.57 8.04
N THR A 58 -4.34 7.78 7.51
CA THR A 58 -3.28 8.78 7.46
C THR A 58 -3.67 10.04 8.24
N ASP A 59 -2.80 11.04 8.30
CA ASP A 59 -3.13 12.35 8.87
C ASP A 59 -4.20 13.11 8.06
N HIS A 60 -4.41 12.75 6.79
CA HIS A 60 -5.39 13.36 5.89
C HIS A 60 -6.74 12.63 5.85
N GLY A 61 -6.86 11.48 6.54
CA GLY A 61 -8.08 10.66 6.56
C GLY A 61 -7.82 9.20 6.23
N ASP A 62 -8.90 8.49 5.90
CA ASP A 62 -8.87 7.06 5.59
C ASP A 62 -8.76 6.82 4.08
N PHE A 63 -7.91 5.87 3.69
CA PHE A 63 -7.61 5.53 2.31
C PHE A 63 -7.57 4.00 2.10
N LEU A 64 -7.65 3.62 0.84
CA LEU A 64 -7.53 2.25 0.36
C LEU A 64 -6.24 2.13 -0.43
N MET A 65 -5.48 1.06 -0.21
CA MET A 65 -4.44 0.63 -1.14
C MET A 65 -5.00 -0.54 -1.93
N VAL A 66 -4.98 -0.46 -3.25
CA VAL A 66 -5.31 -1.57 -4.15
C VAL A 66 -4.03 -1.99 -4.84
N GLU A 67 -3.70 -3.27 -4.73
CA GLU A 67 -2.57 -3.87 -5.43
C GLU A 67 -3.08 -4.53 -6.72
N GLU A 68 -2.49 -4.14 -7.85
CA GLU A 68 -2.65 -4.78 -9.16
C GLU A 68 -1.32 -5.44 -9.57
N ASP A 69 -1.31 -6.25 -10.64
CA ASP A 69 -0.19 -7.14 -11.00
C ASP A 69 1.18 -6.44 -11.08
N GLU A 70 1.22 -5.17 -11.51
CA GLU A 70 2.47 -4.41 -11.75
C GLU A 70 2.52 -3.06 -11.03
N GLU A 71 1.45 -2.67 -10.33
CA GLU A 71 1.34 -1.36 -9.69
C GLU A 71 0.37 -1.39 -8.50
N ALA A 72 0.52 -0.46 -7.57
CA ALA A 72 -0.40 -0.27 -6.47
C ALA A 72 -0.92 1.17 -6.41
N PHE A 73 -2.19 1.32 -6.05
CA PHE A 73 -2.92 2.57 -6.05
C PHE A 73 -3.40 2.93 -4.66
N MET A 74 -3.20 4.19 -4.29
CA MET A 74 -3.86 4.81 -3.15
C MET A 74 -5.16 5.47 -3.60
N ILE A 75 -6.29 4.96 -3.15
CA ILE A 75 -7.63 5.41 -3.54
C ILE A 75 -8.34 6.02 -2.34
N ASN A 76 -8.98 7.17 -2.55
CA ASN A 76 -9.90 7.74 -1.57
C ASN A 76 -11.23 6.98 -1.62
N PRO A 77 -11.69 6.33 -0.52
CA PRO A 77 -12.92 5.54 -0.50
C PRO A 77 -14.20 6.38 -0.68
N GLU A 78 -14.16 7.68 -0.35
CA GLU A 78 -15.32 8.57 -0.46
C GLU A 78 -15.51 9.09 -1.89
N THR A 79 -14.41 9.41 -2.58
CA THR A 79 -14.45 10.01 -3.92
C THR A 79 -14.11 9.03 -5.05
N GLN A 80 -13.56 7.86 -4.72
CA GLN A 80 -12.99 6.88 -5.66
C GLN A 80 -11.85 7.46 -6.52
N GLU A 81 -11.19 8.52 -6.04
CA GLU A 81 -10.07 9.16 -6.73
C GLU A 81 -8.74 8.50 -6.36
N ILE A 82 -7.89 8.27 -7.36
CA ILE A 82 -6.50 7.83 -7.15
C ILE A 82 -5.69 9.04 -6.70
N VAL A 83 -5.18 8.97 -5.47
CA VAL A 83 -4.39 10.02 -4.82
C VAL A 83 -2.91 9.88 -5.17
N ALA A 84 -2.43 8.64 -5.20
CA ALA A 84 -1.06 8.29 -5.54
C ALA A 84 -1.03 6.89 -6.17
N ALA A 85 0.01 6.61 -6.94
CA ALA A 85 0.30 5.30 -7.50
C ALA A 85 1.79 5.02 -7.38
N VAL A 86 2.15 3.76 -7.18
CA VAL A 86 3.53 3.27 -7.20
C VAL A 86 3.61 2.12 -8.20
N GLU A 87 4.53 2.23 -9.14
CA GLU A 87 4.81 1.21 -10.16
C GLU A 87 5.91 0.29 -9.62
N PHE A 88 5.71 -1.03 -9.73
CA PHE A 88 6.73 -2.01 -9.43
C PHE A 88 7.51 -2.30 -10.71
N GLU A 89 8.77 -1.88 -10.79
CA GLU A 89 9.64 -2.35 -11.86
C GLU A 89 9.89 -3.85 -11.60
N GLU A 90 9.31 -4.75 -12.43
CA GLU A 90 9.85 -6.10 -12.57
C GLU A 90 11.33 -5.89 -12.86
N ALA A 91 12.21 -6.20 -11.90
CA ALA A 91 13.63 -6.12 -12.16
C ALA A 91 13.90 -7.06 -13.33
N ASP A 92 14.03 -6.52 -14.54
CA ASP A 92 14.40 -7.24 -15.73
C ASP A 92 15.73 -7.95 -15.41
N ASP A 93 15.66 -9.23 -15.05
CA ASP A 93 16.80 -10.13 -14.89
C ASP A 93 17.35 -10.51 -16.30
N ASP A 94 17.31 -9.57 -17.25
CA ASP A 94 17.69 -9.73 -18.65
C ASP A 94 18.92 -8.87 -18.97
N GLU A 95 20.06 -9.13 -18.33
CA GLU A 95 21.38 -8.79 -18.91
C GLU A 95 22.50 -9.75 -18.42
N MET A 96 22.38 -11.05 -18.74
CA MET A 96 23.53 -11.98 -18.75
C MET A 96 23.46 -12.93 -19.96
N ILE A 97 23.27 -12.40 -21.18
CA ILE A 97 23.66 -13.12 -22.40
C ILE A 97 25.15 -12.84 -22.64
N ASP A 98 26.01 -13.63 -21.98
CA ASP A 98 27.46 -13.66 -22.26
C ASP A 98 27.66 -14.15 -23.71
N ALA A 99 28.25 -13.30 -24.55
CA ALA A 99 28.50 -13.49 -25.98
C ALA A 99 29.82 -14.23 -26.28
#